data_AF-A0A9E6EFI3-F1
#
_entry.id   AF-A0A9E6EFI3-F1
#
_cell.length_a   1.000
_cell.length_b   1.000
_cell.length_c   1.000
_cell.angle_alpha   90.00
_cell.angle_beta   90.00
_cell.angle_gamma   90.00
#
_symmetry.space_group_name_H-M   'P 1'
#
loop_
_entity.id
_entity.type
_entity.pdbx_description
1 polymer ?
#
loop_
_entity_poly.entity_id
_entity_poly.type
_entity_poly.pdbx_seq_one_letter_code
_entity_poly.pdbx_strand_id
1 'polypeptide(L)'
;MRKHGLKQAVYAALWAAFLLGGVSLPAFSATRVVTSTADTLVSGTLRYEIVNAASGDIIVFNLAYPAAITLTGGVLTLNKNLTVLGPGVNYLTINGNNATRVFDISAGTIT
;
A
#
# COMPACT_ATOMS: atom_id res chain seq x y z
N MET A 1 41.60 -46.46 34.72
CA MET A 1 40.89 -45.16 34.90
C MET A 1 41.08 -44.37 33.62
N ARG A 2 40.12 -43.97 32.79
CA ARG A 2 38.65 -43.84 32.90
C ARG A 2 38.08 -44.23 31.53
N LYS A 3 37.09 -45.13 31.52
CA LYS A 3 36.32 -45.50 30.33
C LYS A 3 35.46 -44.32 29.90
N HIS A 4 35.37 -44.11 28.59
CA HIS A 4 34.52 -43.15 27.91
C HIS A 4 33.08 -43.17 28.42
N GLY A 5 32.67 -42.07 29.05
CA GLY A 5 31.33 -41.85 29.55
C GLY A 5 30.53 -40.96 28.61
N LEU A 6 29.47 -41.56 28.07
CA LEU A 6 28.12 -41.01 28.01
C LEU A 6 27.82 -39.92 26.96
N LYS A 7 27.18 -40.38 25.87
CA LYS A 7 26.28 -39.58 25.04
C LYS A 7 25.13 -39.06 25.92
N GLN A 8 25.02 -37.74 26.11
CA GLN A 8 23.78 -36.91 26.17
C GLN A 8 24.28 -35.45 25.99
N ALA A 9 24.11 -34.82 24.82
CA ALA A 9 22.97 -33.96 24.54
C ALA A 9 22.52 -33.24 25.82
N VAL A 10 22.76 -31.92 25.89
CA VAL A 10 21.93 -30.91 26.59
C VAL A 10 22.80 -29.67 26.94
N TYR A 11 22.44 -28.53 26.33
CA TYR A 11 22.81 -27.13 26.64
C TYR A 11 24.28 -26.68 26.47
N ALA A 12 24.69 -26.41 25.24
CA ALA A 12 25.73 -25.40 24.97
C ALA A 12 25.08 -24.18 24.31
N ALA A 13 24.44 -23.39 25.18
CA ALA A 13 24.24 -21.95 25.09
C ALA A 13 24.04 -21.33 23.69
N LEU A 14 22.77 -21.12 23.38
CA LEU A 14 22.19 -19.90 22.82
C LEU A 14 23.10 -18.65 22.88
N TRP A 15 24.04 -18.53 21.94
CA TRP A 15 24.79 -17.30 21.69
C TRP A 15 24.75 -16.97 20.20
N ALA A 16 23.56 -16.59 19.73
CA ALA A 16 23.43 -15.65 18.63
C ALA A 16 22.04 -15.03 18.72
N ALA A 17 21.85 -14.16 19.71
CA ALA A 17 20.99 -12.99 19.52
C ALA A 17 21.63 -12.11 18.43
N PHE A 18 21.60 -12.60 17.19
CA PHE A 18 21.99 -11.83 16.02
C PHE A 18 20.76 -11.03 15.62
N LEU A 19 20.60 -9.90 16.30
CA LEU A 19 19.97 -8.68 15.81
C LEU A 19 18.85 -8.96 14.78
N LEU A 20 17.61 -9.06 15.25
CA LEU A 20 16.45 -8.60 14.47
C LEU A 20 16.53 -7.06 14.28
N GLY A 21 17.69 -6.56 13.88
CA GLY A 21 17.79 -5.27 13.23
C GLY A 21 17.03 -5.45 11.93
N GLY A 22 15.80 -4.94 11.91
CA GLY A 22 14.92 -5.00 10.76
C GLY A 22 15.72 -4.61 9.53
N VAL A 23 16.02 -5.59 8.70
CA VAL A 23 16.62 -5.34 7.40
C VAL A 23 15.51 -4.65 6.63
N SER A 24 15.49 -3.32 6.67
CA SER A 24 14.61 -2.53 5.82
C SER A 24 15.10 -2.77 4.41
N LEU A 25 14.50 -3.75 3.74
CA LEU A 25 14.65 -3.86 2.29
C LEU A 25 14.25 -2.50 1.71
N PRO A 26 14.97 -1.98 0.71
CA PRO A 26 14.53 -0.78 0.03
C PRO A 26 13.09 -1.02 -0.44
N ALA A 27 12.15 -0.21 0.06
CA ALA A 27 10.78 -0.26 -0.41
C ALA A 27 10.79 0.30 -1.82
N PHE A 28 10.63 -0.57 -2.82
CA PHE A 28 10.40 -0.13 -4.18
C PHE A 28 8.96 0.41 -4.26
N SER A 29 8.83 1.71 -4.48
CA SER A 29 7.55 2.34 -4.82
C SER A 29 7.24 2.05 -6.28
N ALA A 30 6.12 1.36 -6.56
CA ALA A 30 5.61 1.21 -7.91
C ALA A 30 4.75 2.43 -8.30
N THR A 31 4.70 2.73 -9.60
CA THR A 31 3.72 3.67 -10.14
C THR A 31 2.51 2.90 -10.64
N ARG A 32 1.32 3.29 -10.17
CA ARG A 32 0.04 2.72 -10.58
C ARG A 32 -0.74 3.76 -11.36
N VAL A 33 -1.26 3.37 -12.52
CA VAL A 33 -1.88 4.31 -13.46
C VAL A 33 -3.38 4.08 -13.51
N VAL A 34 -4.15 5.12 -13.18
CA VAL A 34 -5.60 5.14 -13.36
C VAL A 34 -5.91 5.52 -14.81
N THR A 35 -6.55 4.61 -15.53
CA THR A 35 -6.90 4.74 -16.96
C THR A 35 -8.41 4.71 -17.23
N SER A 36 -9.23 4.50 -16.20
CA SER A 36 -10.69 4.49 -16.29
C SER A 36 -11.34 5.33 -15.20
N THR A 37 -12.45 5.97 -15.55
CA THR A 37 -13.26 6.75 -14.61
C THR A 37 -14.29 5.92 -13.84
N ALA A 38 -14.41 4.63 -14.15
CA ALA A 38 -15.33 3.74 -13.46
C ALA A 38 -14.93 3.54 -11.99
N ASP A 39 -15.90 3.41 -11.09
CA ASP A 39 -15.68 3.02 -9.71
C ASP A 39 -15.96 1.52 -9.52
N THR A 40 -14.97 0.68 -9.83
CA THR A 40 -15.06 -0.79 -9.70
C THR A 40 -13.77 -1.36 -9.09
N LEU A 41 -13.68 -2.69 -8.98
CA LEU A 41 -12.44 -3.40 -8.62
C LEU A 41 -11.78 -4.01 -9.85
N VAL A 42 -11.71 -3.26 -10.94
CA VAL A 42 -11.00 -3.65 -12.18
C VAL A 42 -9.75 -2.81 -12.35
N SER A 43 -8.67 -3.41 -12.83
CA SER A 43 -7.41 -2.70 -13.12
C SER A 43 -7.63 -1.45 -13.97
N GLY A 44 -6.91 -0.38 -13.62
CA GLY A 44 -7.05 0.94 -14.23
C GLY A 44 -8.11 1.83 -13.58
N THR A 45 -8.91 1.34 -12.63
CA THR A 45 -9.83 2.18 -11.83
C THR A 45 -9.16 2.65 -10.54
N LEU A 46 -9.52 3.84 -10.05
CA LEU A 46 -8.93 4.42 -8.85
C LEU A 46 -9.07 3.51 -7.62
N ARG A 47 -10.26 2.92 -7.40
CA ARG A 47 -10.48 2.03 -6.27
C ARG A 47 -9.62 0.78 -6.35
N TYR A 48 -9.53 0.16 -7.53
CA TYR A 48 -8.65 -0.99 -7.71
C TYR A 48 -7.18 -0.64 -7.43
N GLU A 49 -6.69 0.47 -7.98
CA GLU A 49 -5.28 0.83 -7.81
C GLU A 49 -4.94 1.16 -6.35
N ILE A 50 -5.83 1.80 -5.59
CA ILE A 50 -5.65 2.03 -4.15
C ILE A 50 -5.64 0.72 -3.34
N VAL A 51 -6.56 -0.21 -3.66
CA VAL A 51 -6.67 -1.49 -2.96
C VAL A 51 -5.42 -2.34 -3.18
N ASN A 52 -4.90 -2.37 -4.40
CA ASN A 52 -3.78 -3.22 -4.80
C ASN A 52 -2.40 -2.54 -4.66
N ALA A 53 -2.36 -1.28 -4.23
CA ALA A 53 -1.11 -0.58 -3.96
C ALA A 53 -0.37 -1.16 -2.75
N ALA A 54 0.95 -1.27 -2.89
CA ALA A 54 1.85 -1.49 -1.76
C ALA A 54 2.11 -0.17 -1.03
N SER A 55 2.54 -0.26 0.23
CA SER A 55 2.94 0.94 0.99
C SER A 55 4.15 1.59 0.33
N GLY A 56 4.03 2.88 0.01
CA GLY A 56 5.01 3.69 -0.69
C GLY A 56 4.65 3.97 -2.15
N ASP A 57 3.70 3.24 -2.75
CA ASP A 57 3.33 3.40 -4.16
C ASP A 57 2.79 4.80 -4.50
N ILE A 58 2.93 5.15 -5.78
CA ILE A 58 2.43 6.40 -6.36
C ILE A 58 1.26 6.08 -7.30
N ILE A 59 0.11 6.71 -7.06
CA ILE A 59 -1.04 6.70 -7.96
C ILE A 59 -0.94 7.92 -8.89
N VAL A 60 -0.95 7.67 -10.20
CA VAL A 60 -1.01 8.71 -11.25
C VAL A 60 -2.23 8.48 -12.14
N PHE A 61 -2.61 9.49 -12.92
CA PHE A 61 -3.79 9.43 -13.78
C PHE A 61 -3.37 9.59 -15.24
N ASN A 62 -3.91 8.73 -16.11
CA ASN A 62 -3.82 8.83 -17.56
C ASN A 62 -5.23 8.64 -18.13
N LEU A 63 -6.03 9.71 -18.06
CA LEU A 63 -7.43 9.75 -18.48
C LEU A 63 -7.61 10.72 -19.64
N ALA A 64 -8.72 10.60 -20.36
CA ALA A 64 -9.18 11.69 -21.22
C ALA A 64 -9.75 12.83 -20.36
N TYR A 65 -9.13 14.01 -20.39
CA TYR A 65 -9.49 15.15 -19.55
C TYR A 65 -10.39 16.17 -20.27
N PRO A 66 -11.24 16.92 -19.53
CA PRO A 66 -11.51 16.80 -18.09
C PRO A 66 -12.26 15.51 -17.76
N ALA A 67 -11.95 14.91 -16.61
CA ALA A 67 -12.51 13.65 -16.16
C ALA A 67 -13.20 13.79 -14.80
N ALA A 68 -14.22 12.96 -14.57
CA ALA A 68 -14.86 12.83 -13.27
C ALA A 68 -14.92 11.36 -12.87
N ILE A 69 -14.45 11.05 -11.66
CA ILE A 69 -14.61 9.74 -11.03
C ILE A 69 -15.70 9.89 -9.97
N THR A 70 -16.87 9.31 -10.21
CA THR A 70 -17.99 9.31 -9.25
C THR A 70 -17.98 8.01 -8.48
N LEU A 71 -17.78 8.10 -7.16
CA LEU A 71 -17.70 6.95 -6.27
C LEU A 71 -19.10 6.39 -6.00
N THR A 72 -19.34 5.15 -6.39
CA THR A 72 -20.59 4.41 -6.15
C THR A 72 -20.40 3.30 -5.13
N GLY A 73 -19.18 2.81 -4.95
CA GLY A 73 -18.79 1.83 -3.93
C GLY A 73 -18.49 2.42 -2.55
N GLY A 74 -18.83 3.69 -2.32
CA GLY A 74 -18.58 4.40 -1.06
C GLY A 74 -17.19 5.04 -0.98
N VAL A 75 -16.76 5.35 0.25
CA VAL A 75 -15.49 6.05 0.52
C VAL A 75 -14.28 5.22 0.05
N LEU A 76 -13.19 5.91 -0.33
CA LEU A 76 -11.90 5.30 -0.63
C LEU A 76 -11.05 5.23 0.64
N THR A 77 -10.82 4.03 1.17
CA THR A 77 -9.99 3.84 2.37
C THR A 77 -8.51 3.81 2.00
N LEU A 78 -7.73 4.70 2.62
CA LEU A 78 -6.28 4.80 2.54
C LEU A 78 -5.70 4.41 3.91
N ASN A 79 -5.07 3.23 3.98
CA ASN A 79 -4.54 2.66 5.23
C ASN A 79 -3.05 2.31 5.14
N LYS A 80 -2.33 2.94 4.22
CA LYS A 80 -0.92 2.71 3.93
C LYS A 80 -0.30 3.98 3.36
N ASN A 81 1.03 4.07 3.34
CA ASN A 81 1.69 5.22 2.72
C ASN A 81 1.41 5.20 1.22
N LEU A 82 0.91 6.30 0.67
CA LEU A 82 0.64 6.43 -0.75
C LEU A 82 0.90 7.87 -1.17
N THR A 83 1.36 8.05 -2.41
CA THR A 83 1.35 9.35 -3.06
C THR A 83 0.25 9.36 -4.11
N VAL A 84 -0.60 10.40 -4.18
CA VAL A 84 -1.64 10.52 -5.21
C VAL A 84 -1.40 11.79 -6.02
N LEU A 85 -0.76 11.64 -7.18
CA LEU A 85 -0.42 12.74 -8.06
C LEU A 85 -1.55 13.02 -9.05
N GLY A 86 -2.44 13.93 -8.67
CA GLY A 86 -3.51 14.40 -9.54
C GLY A 86 -2.99 15.23 -10.72
N PRO A 87 -3.69 15.23 -11.87
CA PRO A 87 -3.32 16.03 -13.06
C PRO A 87 -3.55 17.54 -12.88
N GLY A 88 -4.04 17.98 -11.71
CA GLY A 88 -4.44 19.35 -11.43
C GLY A 88 -5.96 19.53 -11.36
N VAL A 89 -6.40 20.57 -10.65
CA VAL A 89 -7.82 20.80 -10.29
C VAL A 89 -8.74 21.03 -11.48
N ASN A 90 -8.20 21.48 -12.62
CA ASN A 90 -8.97 21.72 -13.84
C ASN A 90 -9.19 20.45 -14.67
N TYR A 91 -8.49 19.36 -14.35
CA TYR A 91 -8.45 18.16 -15.19
C TYR A 91 -9.19 16.97 -14.58
N LEU A 92 -9.25 16.87 -13.24
CA LEU A 92 -9.86 15.73 -12.58
C LEU A 92 -10.67 16.14 -11.35
N THR A 93 -11.92 15.69 -11.32
CA THR A 93 -12.79 15.72 -10.14
C THR A 93 -12.99 14.31 -9.61
N ILE A 94 -12.79 14.09 -8.32
CA ILE A 94 -13.21 12.86 -7.64
C ILE A 94 -14.42 13.21 -6.77
N ASN A 95 -15.58 12.67 -7.12
CA ASN A 95 -16.86 12.98 -6.50
C ASN A 95 -17.30 11.81 -5.61
N GLY A 96 -17.52 12.08 -4.32
CA GLY A 96 -18.03 11.10 -3.36
C GLY A 96 -19.50 10.71 -3.56
N ASN A 97 -20.16 11.20 -4.61
CA ASN A 97 -21.56 10.93 -4.93
C ASN A 97 -22.52 11.22 -3.76
N ASN A 98 -22.42 12.44 -3.20
CA ASN A 98 -23.16 12.88 -2.00
C ASN A 98 -22.77 12.15 -0.70
N ALA A 99 -21.73 11.30 -0.70
CA ALA A 99 -21.11 10.87 0.54
C ALA A 99 -20.48 12.06 1.26
N THR A 100 -20.44 11.99 2.59
CA THR A 100 -19.81 13.02 3.42
C THR A 100 -18.30 13.14 3.18
N ARG A 101 -17.65 12.11 2.61
CA ARG A 101 -16.19 12.06 2.38
C ARG A 101 -15.82 11.26 1.14
N VAL A 102 -14.77 11.69 0.44
CA VAL A 102 -14.14 10.97 -0.69
C VAL A 102 -13.10 9.97 -0.18
N PHE A 103 -12.19 10.43 0.69
CA PHE A 103 -11.12 9.63 1.27
C PHE A 103 -11.33 9.41 2.76
N ASP A 104 -10.98 8.22 3.22
CA ASP A 104 -10.83 7.87 4.63
C ASP A 104 -9.40 7.45 4.89
N ILE A 105 -8.64 8.32 5.56
CA ILE A 105 -7.24 8.06 5.88
C ILE A 105 -7.19 7.47 7.28
N SER A 106 -7.09 6.14 7.37
CA SER A 106 -7.08 5.42 8.65
C SER A 106 -5.67 5.09 9.15
N ALA A 107 -4.67 5.13 8.26
CA ALA A 107 -3.26 4.97 8.59
C ALA A 107 -2.36 5.44 7.44
N GLY A 108 -1.07 5.64 7.75
CA GLY A 108 -0.04 5.98 6.77
C GLY A 108 0.07 7.47 6.47
N THR A 109 1.14 7.83 5.76
CA THR A 109 1.36 9.17 5.22
C THR A 109 0.82 9.22 3.80
N ILE A 110 -0.12 10.13 3.55
CA ILE A 110 -0.66 10.40 2.22
C ILE A 110 -0.11 11.74 1.75
N THR A 111 0.49 11.76 0.56
CA THR A 111 1.07 12.96 -0.05
C THR A 111 0.49 13.21 -1.44
#